data_AF-A0A7V7WL70-F1
#
_entry.id   AF-A0A7V7WL70-F1
#
_cell.length_a   1.000
_cell.length_b   1.000
_cell.length_c   1.000
_cell.angle_alpha   90.00
_cell.angle_beta   90.00
_cell.angle_gamma   90.00
#
_symmetry.space_group_name_H-M   'P 1'
#
loop_
_entity.id
_entity.type
_entity.pdbx_description
1 polymer ?
#
loop_
_entity_poly.entity_id
_entity_poly.type
_entity_poly.pdbx_seq_one_letter_code
_entity_poly.pdbx_strand_id
1 'polypeptide(L)'
;MLRSSLVVFALLVSLAAASASASQRAYVSAISGDDANIATGCVVTAPCRWFTGAISAVDPGGELVVLDSGAYGTVTITKSISIISAPGVYAGISVFSGDGITIATPGIHVVLRGLNINRIGGSGNGINMTAGNSLVVQNCVITNFSVGSGLLVSSDSLVRVLDSLLRGNNFGARFWAGKSVLVSGSRLLENAMHGISFEASGSPIGAVISRSEASGNGSVGFYAQASIGWQVRLNVKDSVATRNGSGVFVHSGAGTILASVSNSLMSENTNYGLGAQSEGAKLVASGNKVTHNGTGLAQTYDSVLQSTGDNTVSDNTTAFTGTITTINKM
;
A
#
# COMPACT_ATOMS: atom_id res chain seq x y z
N MET A 1 36.44 -3.67 -79.78
CA MET A 1 37.42 -3.39 -78.70
C MET A 1 36.67 -2.73 -77.55
N LEU A 2 36.42 -3.49 -76.48
CA LEU A 2 36.84 -3.22 -75.09
C LEU A 2 36.28 -1.91 -74.50
N ARG A 3 35.27 -2.00 -73.60
CA ARG A 3 35.36 -1.98 -72.12
C ARG A 3 35.22 -0.56 -71.56
N SER A 4 34.10 -0.19 -70.91
CA SER A 4 33.77 -0.41 -69.49
C SER A 4 33.89 0.91 -68.69
N SER A 5 32.76 1.42 -68.21
CA SER A 5 32.43 1.63 -66.77
C SER A 5 33.01 2.94 -66.19
N LEU A 6 32.33 3.78 -65.41
CA LEU A 6 31.34 3.56 -64.35
C LEU A 6 30.40 4.78 -64.31
N VAL A 7 29.09 4.54 -64.34
CA VAL A 7 28.10 5.42 -63.72
C VAL A 7 27.44 4.57 -62.65
N VAL A 8 27.75 4.83 -61.38
CA VAL A 8 27.08 4.17 -60.25
C VAL A 8 26.62 5.25 -59.27
N PHE A 9 25.34 5.57 -59.46
CA PHE A 9 24.33 6.00 -58.50
C PHE A 9 24.78 6.16 -57.04
N ALA A 10 24.76 7.39 -56.54
CA ALA A 10 24.83 7.68 -55.12
C ALA A 10 23.54 7.16 -54.46
N LEU A 11 23.66 6.04 -53.73
CA LEU A 11 22.58 5.50 -52.90
C LEU A 11 22.44 6.41 -51.67
N LEU A 12 21.57 7.42 -51.76
CA LEU A 12 21.01 8.12 -50.61
C LEU A 12 20.23 7.10 -49.77
N VAL A 13 20.91 6.50 -48.80
CA VAL A 13 20.27 5.76 -47.71
C VAL A 13 19.45 6.79 -46.94
N SER A 14 18.15 6.83 -47.24
CA SER A 14 17.17 7.52 -46.43
C SER A 14 17.20 6.89 -45.04
N LEU A 15 17.85 7.58 -44.11
CA LEU A 15 17.68 7.38 -42.68
C LEU A 15 16.22 7.77 -42.37
N ALA A 16 15.28 6.87 -42.64
CA ALA A 16 13.99 6.92 -41.99
C ALA A 16 14.31 6.71 -40.51
N ALA A 17 14.47 7.81 -39.77
CA ALA A 17 14.27 7.77 -38.35
C ALA A 17 12.89 7.15 -38.18
N ALA A 18 12.85 5.86 -37.81
CA ALA A 18 11.67 5.29 -37.23
C ALA A 18 11.38 6.22 -36.07
N SER A 19 10.40 7.11 -36.23
CA SER A 19 9.80 7.80 -35.13
C SER A 19 9.45 6.69 -34.16
N ALA A 20 10.20 6.58 -33.06
CA ALA A 20 9.85 5.71 -31.96
C ALA A 20 8.42 6.07 -31.65
N SER A 21 7.49 5.20 -32.06
CA SER A 21 6.08 5.49 -31.94
C SER A 21 5.84 5.46 -30.44
N ALA A 22 5.70 6.65 -29.88
CA ALA A 22 5.44 6.86 -28.47
C ALA A 22 4.25 5.99 -28.08
N SER A 23 4.50 4.89 -27.36
CA SER A 23 3.47 3.95 -26.98
C SER A 23 2.96 4.35 -25.61
N GLN A 24 1.90 5.16 -25.63
CA GLN A 24 1.21 5.55 -24.40
C GLN A 24 0.49 4.36 -23.73
N ARG A 25 0.33 3.24 -24.46
CA ARG A 25 -0.22 1.98 -23.96
C ARG A 25 0.57 0.77 -24.45
N ALA A 26 1.11 0.00 -23.51
CA ALA A 26 1.65 -1.33 -23.76
C ALA A 26 0.67 -2.39 -23.24
N TYR A 27 0.64 -3.56 -23.86
CA TYR A 27 -0.26 -4.65 -23.53
C TYR A 27 0.54 -5.89 -23.11
N VAL A 28 0.03 -6.61 -22.11
CA VAL A 28 0.57 -7.91 -21.70
C VAL A 28 -0.47 -9.02 -21.82
N SER A 29 -0.03 -10.20 -22.23
CA SER A 29 -0.87 -11.39 -22.42
C SER A 29 -0.09 -12.64 -22.01
N ALA A 30 -0.65 -13.45 -21.11
CA ALA A 30 -0.07 -14.74 -20.76
C ALA A 30 -0.33 -15.81 -21.83
N ILE A 31 -1.37 -15.63 -22.65
CA ILE A 31 -1.78 -16.58 -23.70
C ILE A 31 -1.02 -16.37 -25.01
N SER A 32 -0.89 -15.12 -25.45
CA SER A 32 -0.38 -14.75 -26.78
C SER A 32 0.83 -13.81 -26.76
N GLY A 33 1.31 -13.43 -25.57
CA GLY A 33 2.40 -12.49 -25.42
C GLY A 33 3.77 -13.08 -25.72
N ASP A 34 4.62 -12.26 -26.33
CA ASP A 34 6.04 -12.51 -26.60
C ASP A 34 6.83 -11.23 -26.36
N ASP A 35 7.91 -11.29 -25.58
CA ASP A 35 8.76 -10.13 -25.29
C ASP A 35 9.61 -9.70 -26.50
N ALA A 36 9.67 -10.49 -27.59
CA ALA A 36 10.16 -10.00 -28.87
C ALA A 36 9.35 -8.79 -29.40
N ASN A 37 8.09 -8.64 -28.94
CA ASN A 37 7.21 -7.54 -29.32
C ASN A 37 7.56 -6.19 -28.65
N ILE A 38 8.60 -6.13 -27.81
CA ILE A 38 9.13 -4.86 -27.29
C ILE A 38 9.50 -3.92 -28.44
N ALA A 39 10.07 -4.46 -29.54
CA ALA A 39 10.48 -3.69 -30.71
C ALA A 39 9.30 -2.99 -31.42
N THR A 40 8.06 -3.48 -31.21
CA THR A 40 6.84 -2.90 -31.77
C THR A 40 6.01 -2.15 -30.74
N GLY A 41 6.51 -1.96 -29.52
CA GLY A 41 5.83 -1.21 -28.46
C GLY A 41 4.81 -2.03 -27.66
N CYS A 42 4.84 -3.38 -27.75
CA CYS A 42 3.88 -4.28 -27.11
C CYS A 42 2.41 -3.92 -27.42
N VAL A 43 2.07 -3.70 -28.69
CA VAL A 43 0.70 -3.30 -29.11
C VAL A 43 -0.33 -4.42 -28.88
N VAL A 44 -1.62 -4.10 -28.92
CA VAL A 44 -2.70 -5.06 -28.61
C VAL A 44 -2.68 -6.34 -29.46
N THR A 45 -2.25 -6.26 -30.73
CA THR A 45 -2.13 -7.41 -31.64
C THR A 45 -0.80 -8.15 -31.53
N ALA A 46 0.15 -7.59 -30.78
CA ALA A 46 1.48 -8.15 -30.52
C ALA A 46 1.87 -7.81 -29.06
N PRO A 47 1.16 -8.35 -28.05
CA PRO A 47 1.41 -8.01 -26.66
C PRO A 47 2.72 -8.61 -26.17
N CYS A 48 3.29 -8.04 -25.10
CA CYS A 48 4.45 -8.61 -24.43
C CYS A 48 4.02 -9.71 -23.44
N ARG A 49 4.95 -10.63 -23.12
CA ARG A 49 4.65 -11.73 -22.19
C ARG A 49 4.71 -11.29 -20.75
N TRP A 50 5.74 -10.53 -20.40
CA TRP A 50 6.05 -10.17 -19.02
C TRP A 50 5.86 -8.67 -18.78
N PHE A 51 5.57 -8.28 -17.53
CA PHE A 51 5.51 -6.85 -17.17
C PHE A 51 6.83 -6.14 -17.47
N THR A 52 7.98 -6.80 -17.24
CA THR A 52 9.32 -6.25 -17.51
C THR A 52 9.50 -5.81 -18.97
N GLY A 53 9.04 -6.64 -19.92
CA GLY A 53 9.06 -6.31 -21.34
C GLY A 53 8.17 -5.10 -21.66
N ALA A 54 6.92 -5.13 -21.20
CA ALA A 54 5.98 -4.04 -21.43
C ALA A 54 6.40 -2.71 -20.79
N ILE A 55 7.00 -2.72 -19.60
CA ILE A 55 7.56 -1.52 -18.97
C ILE A 55 8.70 -0.93 -19.78
N SER A 56 9.52 -1.78 -20.41
CA SER A 56 10.61 -1.32 -21.26
C SER A 56 10.09 -0.62 -22.51
N ALA A 57 8.98 -1.13 -23.08
CA ALA A 57 8.35 -0.62 -24.29
C ALA A 57 7.46 0.62 -24.07
N VAL A 58 6.81 0.75 -22.90
CA VAL A 58 5.91 1.89 -22.63
C VAL A 58 6.69 3.16 -22.31
N ASP A 59 6.14 4.30 -22.72
CA ASP A 59 6.70 5.61 -22.37
C ASP A 59 6.47 5.98 -20.90
N PRO A 60 7.32 6.85 -20.31
CA PRO A 60 7.03 7.50 -19.04
C PRO A 60 5.66 8.18 -19.05
N GLY A 61 4.84 7.91 -18.05
CA GLY A 61 3.45 8.36 -17.93
C GLY A 61 2.42 7.46 -18.62
N GLY A 62 2.86 6.38 -19.29
CA GLY A 62 1.98 5.46 -20.00
C GLY A 62 1.30 4.40 -19.13
N GLU A 63 0.53 3.54 -19.81
CA GLU A 63 -0.34 2.53 -19.19
C GLU A 63 -0.01 1.13 -19.72
N LEU A 64 0.11 0.16 -18.81
CA LEU A 64 0.21 -1.26 -19.09
C LEU A 64 -1.16 -1.90 -18.87
N VAL A 65 -1.70 -2.51 -19.92
CA VAL A 65 -3.02 -3.16 -19.88
C VAL A 65 -2.84 -4.68 -19.91
N VAL A 66 -3.41 -5.36 -18.92
CA VAL A 66 -3.44 -6.83 -18.87
C VAL A 66 -4.62 -7.34 -19.66
N LEU A 67 -4.35 -8.15 -20.70
CA LEU A 67 -5.37 -8.64 -21.62
C LEU A 67 -6.06 -9.92 -21.14
N ASP A 68 -5.34 -10.81 -20.45
CA ASP A 68 -5.85 -12.10 -20.03
C ASP A 68 -5.31 -12.58 -18.68
N SER A 69 -5.98 -13.59 -18.12
CA SER A 69 -5.62 -14.14 -16.82
C SER A 69 -4.35 -14.98 -16.91
N GLY A 70 -3.38 -14.73 -16.02
CA GLY A 70 -2.14 -15.49 -15.99
C GLY A 70 -1.13 -14.95 -14.97
N ALA A 71 0.08 -15.50 -15.01
CA ALA A 71 1.21 -15.05 -14.21
C ALA A 71 2.12 -14.13 -15.04
N TYR A 72 2.46 -12.97 -14.48
CA TYR A 72 3.17 -11.88 -15.16
C TYR A 72 4.52 -11.50 -14.51
N GLY A 73 4.95 -12.28 -13.51
CA GLY A 73 6.27 -12.16 -12.90
C GLY A 73 6.42 -10.97 -11.96
N THR A 74 7.48 -10.99 -11.14
CA THR A 74 7.85 -9.83 -10.31
C THR A 74 8.44 -8.73 -11.17
N VAL A 75 8.39 -7.48 -10.70
CA VAL A 75 8.78 -6.35 -11.54
C VAL A 75 9.37 -5.17 -10.75
N THR A 76 10.34 -4.49 -11.35
CA THR A 76 10.86 -3.21 -10.88
C THR A 76 10.33 -2.09 -11.76
N ILE A 77 9.67 -1.10 -11.15
CA ILE A 77 9.09 0.05 -11.85
C ILE A 77 10.06 1.23 -11.71
N THR A 78 10.62 1.66 -12.85
CA THR A 78 11.68 2.70 -12.91
C THR A 78 11.22 4.01 -13.52
N LYS A 79 9.97 4.08 -13.99
CA LYS A 79 9.37 5.27 -14.61
C LYS A 79 7.90 5.37 -14.20
N SER A 80 7.31 6.56 -14.28
CA SER A 80 5.90 6.75 -13.97
C SER A 80 5.05 5.90 -14.91
N ILE A 81 4.19 5.02 -14.39
CA ILE A 81 3.30 4.17 -15.20
C ILE A 81 2.06 3.78 -14.40
N SER A 82 1.04 3.32 -15.11
CA SER A 82 -0.07 2.57 -14.54
C SER A 82 -0.01 1.10 -14.99
N ILE A 83 -0.17 0.13 -14.10
CA ILE A 83 -0.42 -1.27 -14.45
C ILE A 83 -1.86 -1.60 -14.09
N ILE A 84 -2.64 -2.02 -15.08
CA ILE A 84 -4.08 -2.12 -14.98
C ILE A 84 -4.56 -3.48 -15.45
N SER A 85 -5.22 -4.19 -14.54
CA SER A 85 -6.07 -5.35 -14.85
C SER A 85 -7.55 -4.96 -14.79
N ALA A 86 -8.32 -5.40 -15.78
CA ALA A 86 -9.77 -5.25 -15.77
C ALA A 86 -10.41 -6.20 -14.73
N PRO A 87 -11.57 -5.85 -14.16
CA PRO A 87 -12.33 -6.79 -13.32
C PRO A 87 -12.56 -8.13 -14.04
N GLY A 88 -12.29 -9.24 -13.36
CA GLY A 88 -12.40 -10.59 -13.94
C GLY A 88 -11.11 -11.13 -14.58
N VAL A 89 -10.10 -10.28 -14.81
CA VAL A 89 -8.78 -10.71 -15.29
C VAL A 89 -7.85 -10.92 -14.09
N TYR A 90 -7.34 -12.14 -13.92
CA TYR A 90 -6.38 -12.49 -12.88
C TYR A 90 -4.96 -12.12 -13.34
N ALA A 91 -4.51 -10.93 -12.99
CA ALA A 91 -3.12 -10.49 -13.17
C ALA A 91 -2.25 -10.93 -11.99
N GLY A 92 -1.68 -12.14 -12.07
CA GLY A 92 -0.94 -12.78 -10.99
C GLY A 92 0.54 -12.44 -10.94
N ILE A 93 1.05 -12.15 -9.73
CA ILE A 93 2.47 -12.03 -9.40
C ILE A 93 2.78 -13.03 -8.29
N SER A 94 3.38 -14.17 -8.66
CA SER A 94 3.87 -15.18 -7.72
C SER A 94 5.28 -14.82 -7.26
N VAL A 95 5.46 -14.60 -5.96
CA VAL A 95 6.74 -14.17 -5.37
C VAL A 95 7.43 -15.33 -4.65
N PHE A 96 8.57 -15.75 -5.19
CA PHE A 96 9.38 -16.86 -4.65
C PHE A 96 10.52 -16.39 -3.72
N SER A 97 11.00 -15.17 -3.92
CA SER A 97 12.00 -14.48 -3.09
C SER A 97 11.98 -12.99 -3.41
N GLY A 98 12.43 -12.17 -2.45
CA GLY A 98 12.46 -10.72 -2.62
C GLY A 98 11.08 -10.09 -2.69
N ASP A 99 11.01 -8.92 -3.32
CA ASP A 99 9.78 -8.15 -3.43
C ASP A 99 9.00 -8.47 -4.71
N GLY A 100 7.67 -8.46 -4.64
CA GLY A 100 6.82 -8.68 -5.82
C GLY A 100 6.87 -7.52 -6.81
N ILE A 101 6.73 -6.30 -6.29
CA ILE A 101 6.88 -5.06 -7.04
C ILE A 101 7.83 -4.13 -6.30
N THR A 102 8.89 -3.69 -6.98
CA THR A 102 9.88 -2.75 -6.44
C THR A 102 9.72 -1.37 -7.09
N ILE A 103 9.65 -0.33 -6.27
CA ILE A 103 9.59 1.08 -6.70
C ILE A 103 10.70 1.83 -5.94
N ALA A 104 11.82 2.05 -6.63
CA ALA A 104 13.04 2.62 -6.04
C ALA A 104 13.54 3.88 -6.78
N THR A 105 12.76 4.40 -7.72
CA THR A 105 13.12 5.61 -8.49
C THR A 105 12.46 6.84 -7.87
N PRO A 106 13.22 7.90 -7.53
CA PRO A 106 12.64 9.16 -7.04
C PRO A 106 11.75 9.85 -8.08
N GLY A 107 10.76 10.60 -7.63
CA GLY A 107 9.95 11.48 -8.49
C GLY A 107 8.89 10.79 -9.36
N ILE A 108 8.83 9.46 -9.41
CA ILE A 108 7.87 8.76 -10.26
C ILE A 108 6.49 8.60 -9.61
N HIS A 109 5.47 8.46 -10.46
CA HIS A 109 4.08 8.27 -10.10
C HIS A 109 3.61 6.90 -10.59
N VAL A 110 3.18 6.04 -9.67
CA VAL A 110 2.79 4.65 -9.98
C VAL A 110 1.33 4.39 -9.61
N VAL A 111 0.60 3.74 -10.51
CA VAL A 111 -0.75 3.22 -10.24
C VAL A 111 -0.75 1.72 -10.47
N LEU A 112 -1.22 0.95 -9.50
CA LEU A 112 -1.39 -0.50 -9.56
C LEU A 112 -2.87 -0.80 -9.34
N ARG A 113 -3.52 -1.41 -10.34
CA ARG A 113 -4.95 -1.70 -10.29
C ARG A 113 -5.27 -3.14 -10.66
N GLY A 114 -6.01 -3.82 -9.79
CA GLY A 114 -6.53 -5.17 -10.08
C GLY A 114 -5.48 -6.29 -10.05
N LEU A 115 -4.35 -6.08 -9.37
CA LEU A 115 -3.27 -7.06 -9.32
C LEU A 115 -3.47 -8.06 -8.18
N ASN A 116 -3.12 -9.32 -8.43
CA ASN A 116 -3.07 -10.37 -7.43
C ASN A 116 -1.61 -10.72 -7.15
N ILE A 117 -1.10 -10.33 -5.98
CA ILE A 117 0.28 -10.50 -5.57
C ILE A 117 0.29 -11.49 -4.42
N ASN A 118 0.89 -12.65 -4.63
CA ASN A 118 0.89 -13.72 -3.64
C ASN A 118 2.28 -14.30 -3.46
N ARG A 119 2.59 -14.61 -2.22
CA ARG A 119 3.86 -15.24 -1.88
C ARG A 119 3.76 -16.76 -1.95
N ILE A 120 4.83 -17.38 -2.44
CA ILE A 120 4.99 -18.84 -2.50
C ILE A 120 6.12 -19.31 -1.56
N GLY A 121 7.19 -18.52 -1.37
CA GLY A 121 8.32 -18.89 -0.51
C GLY A 121 9.30 -17.74 -0.22
N GLY A 122 10.31 -17.97 0.63
CA GLY A 122 11.47 -17.06 0.88
C GLY A 122 11.31 -16.05 2.03
N SER A 123 11.94 -14.85 1.90
CA SER A 123 11.56 -13.59 2.58
C SER A 123 11.29 -12.45 1.55
N GLY A 124 10.70 -11.33 1.99
CA GLY A 124 10.42 -10.14 1.16
C GLY A 124 8.98 -9.62 1.26
N ASN A 125 8.64 -8.57 0.50
CA ASN A 125 7.35 -7.86 0.56
C ASN A 125 6.51 -8.02 -0.71
N GLY A 126 5.21 -7.73 -0.63
CA GLY A 126 4.35 -7.71 -1.83
C GLY A 126 4.70 -6.54 -2.74
N ILE A 127 4.64 -5.33 -2.19
CA ILE A 127 5.09 -4.10 -2.83
C ILE A 127 6.08 -3.42 -1.89
N ASN A 128 7.24 -3.02 -2.41
CA ASN A 128 8.24 -2.27 -1.67
C ASN A 128 8.57 -0.95 -2.40
N MET A 129 8.17 0.17 -1.77
CA MET A 129 8.41 1.51 -2.29
C MET A 129 9.43 2.26 -1.42
N THR A 130 10.68 2.23 -1.86
CA THR A 130 11.80 2.92 -1.18
C THR A 130 12.04 4.33 -1.71
N ALA A 131 11.54 4.64 -2.91
CA ALA A 131 11.50 6.01 -3.46
C ALA A 131 10.31 6.20 -4.41
N GLY A 132 10.00 7.46 -4.72
CA GLY A 132 8.93 7.86 -5.64
C GLY A 132 8.11 9.01 -5.07
N ASN A 133 7.23 9.59 -5.89
CA ASN A 133 6.41 10.73 -5.48
C ASN A 133 4.98 10.30 -5.10
N SER A 134 4.41 9.31 -5.80
CA SER A 134 3.10 8.76 -5.42
C SER A 134 2.90 7.31 -5.82
N LEU A 135 2.10 6.59 -5.02
CA LEU A 135 1.64 5.24 -5.28
C LEU A 135 0.12 5.12 -5.06
N VAL A 136 -0.60 4.59 -6.04
CA VAL A 136 -1.99 4.15 -5.89
C VAL A 136 -2.03 2.62 -5.97
N VAL A 137 -2.55 1.97 -4.95
CA VAL A 137 -2.86 0.54 -4.91
C VAL A 137 -4.37 0.41 -4.84
N GLN A 138 -5.00 0.01 -5.94
CA GLN A 138 -6.46 -0.01 -6.06
C GLN A 138 -6.97 -1.40 -6.48
N ASN A 139 -7.99 -1.92 -5.81
CA ASN A 139 -8.58 -3.23 -6.14
C ASN A 139 -7.53 -4.35 -6.22
N CYS A 140 -6.46 -4.26 -5.43
CA CYS A 140 -5.41 -5.26 -5.43
C CYS A 140 -5.64 -6.28 -4.31
N VAL A 141 -5.13 -7.49 -4.51
CA VAL A 141 -5.10 -8.56 -3.53
C VAL A 141 -3.64 -8.90 -3.24
N ILE A 142 -3.19 -8.67 -2.01
CA ILE A 142 -1.81 -8.91 -1.58
C ILE A 142 -1.79 -9.87 -0.41
N THR A 143 -1.26 -11.08 -0.63
CA THR A 143 -1.44 -12.17 0.32
C THR A 143 -0.21 -13.01 0.61
N ASN A 144 -0.20 -13.60 1.81
CA ASN A 144 0.73 -14.63 2.27
C ASN A 144 2.17 -14.16 2.53
N PHE A 145 2.41 -12.86 2.71
CA PHE A 145 3.73 -12.33 3.07
C PHE A 145 4.10 -12.55 4.53
N SER A 146 4.12 -13.80 4.99
CA SER A 146 4.24 -14.19 6.42
C SER A 146 5.45 -13.62 7.19
N VAL A 147 6.53 -13.24 6.51
CA VAL A 147 7.73 -12.63 7.13
C VAL A 147 7.85 -11.13 6.81
N GLY A 148 7.23 -10.67 5.72
CA GLY A 148 7.31 -9.29 5.23
C GLY A 148 5.97 -8.56 5.24
N SER A 149 5.93 -7.39 4.63
CA SER A 149 4.70 -6.62 4.52
C SER A 149 3.98 -6.92 3.20
N GLY A 150 2.65 -6.85 3.18
CA GLY A 150 1.92 -6.79 1.92
C GLY A 150 2.34 -5.53 1.14
N LEU A 151 2.32 -4.38 1.81
CA LEU A 151 2.83 -3.11 1.30
C LEU A 151 3.84 -2.53 2.30
N LEU A 152 5.07 -2.25 1.85
CA LEU A 152 6.09 -1.52 2.59
C LEU A 152 6.40 -0.20 1.87
N VAL A 153 6.30 0.92 2.58
CA VAL A 153 6.65 2.25 2.07
C VAL A 153 7.63 2.93 3.02
N SER A 154 8.79 3.29 2.47
CA SER A 154 9.89 3.94 3.19
C SER A 154 10.24 5.31 2.61
N SER A 155 9.41 5.82 1.70
CA SER A 155 9.60 7.09 1.00
C SER A 155 8.59 8.14 1.49
N ASP A 156 9.00 9.42 1.50
CA ASP A 156 8.10 10.54 1.79
C ASP A 156 7.17 10.81 0.59
N SER A 157 6.13 9.99 0.44
CA SER A 157 5.29 9.95 -0.76
C SER A 157 3.79 10.09 -0.47
N LEU A 158 3.02 10.40 -1.52
CA LEU A 158 1.56 10.37 -1.51
C LEU A 158 1.09 8.93 -1.81
N VAL A 159 0.46 8.26 -0.85
CA VAL A 159 0.03 6.86 -1.01
C VAL A 159 -1.48 6.73 -0.84
N ARG A 160 -2.13 6.03 -1.78
CA ARG A 160 -3.56 5.69 -1.69
C ARG A 160 -3.73 4.18 -1.79
N VAL A 161 -4.28 3.55 -0.76
CA VAL A 161 -4.68 2.15 -0.75
C VAL A 161 -6.21 2.11 -0.76
N LEU A 162 -6.77 1.67 -1.88
CA LEU A 162 -8.21 1.79 -2.17
C LEU A 162 -8.77 0.40 -2.47
N ASP A 163 -9.85 0.04 -1.80
CA ASP A 163 -10.66 -1.14 -2.11
C ASP A 163 -9.81 -2.43 -2.25
N SER A 164 -8.74 -2.53 -1.47
CA SER A 164 -7.73 -3.59 -1.60
C SER A 164 -7.77 -4.56 -0.41
N LEU A 165 -7.38 -5.81 -0.66
CA LEU A 165 -7.27 -6.86 0.34
C LEU A 165 -5.78 -7.12 0.64
N LEU A 166 -5.37 -6.96 1.90
CA LEU A 166 -4.04 -7.27 2.38
C LEU A 166 -4.17 -8.31 3.51
N ARG A 167 -3.95 -9.59 3.19
CA ARG A 167 -4.27 -10.71 4.10
C ARG A 167 -3.14 -11.72 4.29
N GLY A 168 -2.96 -12.21 5.51
CA GLY A 168 -2.02 -13.30 5.80
C GLY A 168 -0.55 -12.87 5.65
N ASN A 169 -0.26 -11.58 5.78
CA ASN A 169 1.09 -11.04 5.74
C ASN A 169 1.65 -10.92 7.16
N ASN A 170 2.93 -10.56 7.33
CA ASN A 170 3.43 -10.18 8.65
C ASN A 170 2.78 -8.86 9.06
N PHE A 171 2.88 -7.85 8.21
CA PHE A 171 2.12 -6.61 8.29
C PHE A 171 1.26 -6.49 7.04
N GLY A 172 -0.01 -6.09 7.17
CA GLY A 172 -0.81 -5.80 5.99
C GLY A 172 -0.17 -4.67 5.18
N ALA A 173 -0.06 -3.49 5.79
CA ALA A 173 0.74 -2.38 5.26
C ALA A 173 1.62 -1.74 6.33
N ARG A 174 2.82 -1.29 5.97
CA ARG A 174 3.80 -0.68 6.88
C ARG A 174 4.41 0.57 6.25
N PHE A 175 4.37 1.67 6.98
CA PHE A 175 4.85 2.98 6.54
C PHE A 175 5.92 3.47 7.49
N TRP A 176 7.16 3.61 7.02
CA TRP A 176 8.25 4.29 7.75
C TRP A 176 8.37 5.78 7.41
N ALA A 177 7.73 6.19 6.31
CA ALA A 177 7.56 7.57 5.88
C ALA A 177 6.25 7.70 5.09
N GLY A 178 5.74 8.92 4.95
CA GLY A 178 4.56 9.17 4.13
C GLY A 178 3.99 10.57 4.30
N LYS A 179 4.17 11.40 3.27
CA LYS A 179 3.64 12.77 3.20
C LYS A 179 2.13 12.81 3.44
N SER A 180 1.40 11.92 2.76
CA SER A 180 -0.04 11.74 2.94
C SER A 180 -0.45 10.34 2.53
N VAL A 181 -0.94 9.56 3.49
CA VAL A 181 -1.46 8.21 3.28
C VAL A 181 -2.98 8.23 3.41
N LEU A 182 -3.68 7.72 2.41
CA LEU A 182 -5.11 7.44 2.47
C LEU A 182 -5.35 5.94 2.31
N VAL A 183 -6.03 5.34 3.28
CA VAL A 183 -6.54 3.98 3.18
C VAL A 183 -8.06 4.02 3.20
N SER A 184 -8.72 3.51 2.16
CA SER A 184 -10.17 3.50 2.12
C SER A 184 -10.76 2.25 1.47
N GLY A 185 -11.89 1.76 1.99
CA GLY A 185 -12.58 0.60 1.45
C GLY A 185 -11.77 -0.71 1.57
N SER A 186 -10.65 -0.69 2.29
CA SER A 186 -9.66 -1.76 2.25
C SER A 186 -9.79 -2.69 3.45
N ARG A 187 -9.38 -3.94 3.26
CA ARG A 187 -9.48 -5.01 4.25
C ARG A 187 -8.08 -5.53 4.58
N LEU A 188 -7.68 -5.42 5.84
CA LEU A 188 -6.38 -5.79 6.36
C LEU A 188 -6.56 -6.93 7.37
N LEU A 189 -6.47 -8.16 6.87
CA LEU A 189 -7.02 -9.32 7.58
C LEU A 189 -5.94 -10.33 7.96
N GLU A 190 -6.05 -10.93 9.13
CA GLU A 190 -5.29 -12.14 9.48
C GLU A 190 -3.77 -11.96 9.32
N ASN A 191 -3.25 -10.74 9.49
CA ASN A 191 -1.81 -10.49 9.43
C ASN A 191 -1.17 -10.85 10.78
N ALA A 192 0.05 -11.39 10.77
CA ALA A 192 0.70 -11.92 11.97
C ALA A 192 0.97 -10.83 13.03
N MET A 193 1.25 -9.60 12.59
CA MET A 193 1.43 -8.43 13.44
C MET A 193 0.26 -7.45 13.25
N HIS A 194 0.49 -6.34 12.55
CA HIS A 194 -0.51 -5.29 12.42
C HIS A 194 -1.28 -5.40 11.12
N GLY A 195 -2.56 -4.99 11.14
CA GLY A 195 -3.29 -4.72 9.91
C GLY A 195 -2.57 -3.65 9.12
N ILE A 196 -2.34 -2.49 9.74
CA ILE A 196 -1.49 -1.43 9.21
C ILE A 196 -0.71 -0.72 10.32
N SER A 197 0.54 -0.37 10.04
CA SER A 197 1.39 0.43 10.93
C SER A 197 1.95 1.68 10.27
N PHE A 198 1.93 2.78 11.02
CA PHE A 198 2.62 4.04 10.71
C PHE A 198 3.72 4.26 11.75
N GLU A 199 4.97 4.18 11.33
CA GLU A 199 6.14 4.13 12.19
C GLU A 199 7.12 5.24 11.78
N ALA A 200 6.89 6.46 12.28
CA ALA A 200 7.69 7.62 11.88
C ALA A 200 9.10 7.58 12.53
N SER A 201 10.12 7.35 11.71
CA SER A 201 11.53 7.25 12.14
C SER A 201 12.51 7.86 11.12
N GLY A 202 12.29 9.11 10.73
CA GLY A 202 13.08 9.79 9.69
C GLY A 202 12.27 10.77 8.83
N SER A 203 10.95 10.65 8.88
CA SER A 203 10.00 11.55 8.23
C SER A 203 8.68 11.56 9.00
N PRO A 204 7.96 12.70 9.10
CA PRO A 204 6.60 12.70 9.64
C PRO A 204 5.65 11.88 8.75
N ILE A 205 4.58 11.37 9.35
CA ILE A 205 3.54 10.63 8.65
C ILE A 205 2.19 11.29 8.88
N GLY A 206 1.49 11.62 7.79
CA GLY A 206 0.08 12.02 7.82
C GLY A 206 -0.80 10.92 7.23
N ALA A 207 -1.78 10.41 7.97
CA ALA A 207 -2.59 9.28 7.55
C ALA A 207 -4.09 9.46 7.84
N VAL A 208 -4.92 8.99 6.90
CA VAL A 208 -6.37 8.86 7.05
C VAL A 208 -6.79 7.44 6.68
N ILE A 209 -7.51 6.78 7.57
CA ILE A 209 -8.15 5.48 7.34
C ILE A 209 -9.67 5.69 7.39
N SER A 210 -10.38 5.25 6.34
CA SER A 210 -11.83 5.41 6.29
C SER A 210 -12.57 4.27 5.60
N ARG A 211 -13.67 3.78 6.18
CA ARG A 211 -14.45 2.66 5.63
C ARG A 211 -13.58 1.42 5.40
N SER A 212 -12.67 1.16 6.32
CA SER A 212 -11.73 0.04 6.22
C SER A 212 -11.91 -0.92 7.39
N GLU A 213 -11.52 -2.18 7.18
CA GLU A 213 -11.64 -3.25 8.15
C GLU A 213 -10.24 -3.78 8.47
N ALA A 214 -9.86 -3.79 9.74
CA ALA A 214 -8.70 -4.52 10.23
C ALA A 214 -9.16 -5.62 11.19
N SER A 215 -9.09 -6.88 10.76
CA SER A 215 -9.64 -7.99 11.55
C SER A 215 -8.75 -9.21 11.63
N GLY A 216 -8.70 -9.85 12.79
CA GLY A 216 -7.95 -11.09 12.99
C GLY A 216 -6.42 -10.90 13.00
N ASN A 217 -5.92 -9.66 13.15
CA ASN A 217 -4.48 -9.41 13.13
C ASN A 217 -3.86 -9.74 14.50
N GLY A 218 -2.69 -10.41 14.50
CA GLY A 218 -2.09 -10.95 15.72
C GLY A 218 -1.66 -9.90 16.75
N SER A 219 -1.51 -8.63 16.35
CA SER A 219 -1.14 -7.53 17.24
C SER A 219 -2.14 -6.38 17.22
N VAL A 220 -2.14 -5.47 16.24
CA VAL A 220 -3.00 -4.27 16.28
C VAL A 220 -3.69 -4.08 14.94
N GLY A 221 -4.97 -3.72 14.92
CA GLY A 221 -5.65 -3.39 13.68
C GLY A 221 -5.04 -2.17 13.00
N PHE A 222 -5.07 -1.03 13.70
CA PHE A 222 -4.49 0.23 13.27
C PHE A 222 -3.45 0.73 14.29
N TYR A 223 -2.17 0.68 13.91
CA TYR A 223 -1.05 1.02 14.79
C TYR A 223 -0.36 2.33 14.37
N ALA A 224 0.02 3.14 15.35
CA ALA A 224 0.93 4.26 15.13
C ALA A 224 2.05 4.30 16.17
N GLN A 225 3.25 4.59 15.69
CA GLN A 225 4.44 4.83 16.49
C GLN A 225 5.24 6.00 15.93
N ALA A 226 5.81 6.80 16.83
CA ALA A 226 6.72 7.88 16.49
C ALA A 226 7.98 7.80 17.34
N SER A 227 9.14 7.83 16.70
CA SER A 227 10.43 7.98 17.35
C SER A 227 10.71 9.46 17.66
N ILE A 228 11.69 9.70 18.54
CA ILE A 228 12.14 11.04 18.92
C ILE A 228 12.35 11.97 17.71
N GLY A 229 11.82 13.19 17.80
CA GLY A 229 11.90 14.20 16.73
C GLY A 229 10.91 14.01 15.57
N TRP A 230 10.12 12.93 15.55
CA TRP A 230 9.18 12.63 14.47
C TRP A 230 7.73 12.64 14.94
N GLN A 231 6.82 12.77 13.97
CA GLN A 231 5.39 12.90 14.25
C GLN A 231 4.54 11.97 13.38
N VAL A 232 3.52 11.36 13.98
CA VAL A 232 2.39 10.74 13.25
C VAL A 232 1.10 11.53 13.51
N ARG A 233 0.39 11.92 12.45
CA ARG A 233 -0.99 12.42 12.51
C ARG A 233 -1.91 11.39 11.88
N LEU A 234 -2.75 10.74 12.68
CA LEU A 234 -3.61 9.64 12.25
C LEU A 234 -5.09 10.00 12.47
N ASN A 235 -5.91 9.86 11.43
CA ASN A 235 -7.37 9.93 11.58
C ASN A 235 -7.98 8.61 11.12
N VAL A 236 -8.72 7.94 12.00
CA VAL A 236 -9.48 6.73 11.68
C VAL A 236 -10.96 7.05 11.80
N LYS A 237 -11.75 6.79 10.75
CA LYS A 237 -13.18 7.07 10.81
C LYS A 237 -14.02 6.07 10.04
N ASP A 238 -15.27 5.85 10.44
CA ASP A 238 -16.20 4.91 9.80
C ASP A 238 -15.55 3.53 9.54
N SER A 239 -14.71 3.05 10.46
CA SER A 239 -13.87 1.87 10.26
C SER A 239 -14.13 0.81 11.33
N VAL A 240 -13.63 -0.39 11.09
CA VAL A 240 -13.83 -1.55 11.98
C VAL A 240 -12.47 -2.13 12.34
N ALA A 241 -12.20 -2.29 13.64
CA ALA A 241 -11.07 -3.06 14.13
C ALA A 241 -11.56 -4.14 15.10
N THR A 242 -11.55 -5.39 14.64
CA THR A 242 -12.12 -6.52 15.38
C THR A 242 -11.20 -7.72 15.50
N ARG A 243 -11.27 -8.46 16.61
CA ARG A 243 -10.50 -9.71 16.77
C ARG A 243 -8.99 -9.54 16.56
N ASN A 244 -8.47 -8.38 16.91
CA ASN A 244 -7.03 -8.12 16.91
C ASN A 244 -6.49 -8.22 18.35
N GLY A 245 -5.17 -8.15 18.52
CA GLY A 245 -4.61 -7.88 19.84
C GLY A 245 -5.07 -6.54 20.42
N SER A 246 -5.18 -5.49 19.60
CA SER A 246 -5.83 -4.21 19.94
C SER A 246 -6.48 -3.59 18.71
N GLY A 247 -7.56 -2.83 18.88
CA GLY A 247 -8.25 -2.17 17.78
C GLY A 247 -7.41 -1.05 17.15
N VAL A 248 -7.35 0.10 17.85
CA VAL A 248 -6.41 1.19 17.55
C VAL A 248 -5.46 1.33 18.73
N PHE A 249 -4.16 1.35 18.44
CA PHE A 249 -3.14 1.56 19.47
C PHE A 249 -2.08 2.56 19.01
N VAL A 250 -1.86 3.58 19.82
CA VAL A 250 -0.84 4.61 19.57
C VAL A 250 0.22 4.58 20.67
N HIS A 251 1.47 4.37 20.28
CA HIS A 251 2.60 4.21 21.20
C HIS A 251 3.73 5.17 20.83
N SER A 252 4.06 6.08 21.74
CA SER A 252 5.16 7.03 21.50
C SER A 252 6.49 6.52 22.06
N GLY A 253 7.52 6.44 21.21
CA GLY A 253 8.91 6.19 21.58
C GLY A 253 9.69 7.51 21.71
N ALA A 254 9.15 8.45 22.52
CA ALA A 254 9.59 9.85 22.64
C ALA A 254 9.31 10.75 21.42
N GLY A 255 8.51 10.28 20.45
CA GLY A 255 7.99 11.11 19.36
C GLY A 255 6.67 11.80 19.72
N THR A 256 5.96 12.33 18.71
CA THR A 256 4.61 12.87 18.89
C THR A 256 3.60 12.11 18.04
N ILE A 257 2.49 11.67 18.63
CA ILE A 257 1.39 11.07 17.89
C ILE A 257 0.12 11.85 18.21
N LEU A 258 -0.55 12.35 17.18
CA LEU A 258 -1.86 12.97 17.27
C LEU A 258 -2.85 12.09 16.49
N ALA A 259 -3.60 11.26 17.21
CA ALA A 259 -4.57 10.37 16.63
C ALA A 259 -6.01 10.76 16.98
N SER A 260 -6.93 10.60 16.02
CA SER A 260 -8.36 10.67 16.25
C SER A 260 -9.04 9.40 15.72
N VAL A 261 -10.04 8.91 16.44
CA VAL A 261 -10.85 7.76 16.04
C VAL A 261 -12.31 8.15 16.19
N SER A 262 -13.09 8.02 15.11
CA SER A 262 -14.49 8.44 15.11
C SER A 262 -15.44 7.49 14.39
N ASN A 263 -16.68 7.39 14.87
CA ASN A 263 -17.75 6.61 14.24
C ASN A 263 -17.34 5.18 13.86
N SER A 264 -16.48 4.57 14.67
CA SER A 264 -15.84 3.30 14.36
C SER A 264 -16.21 2.23 15.38
N LEU A 265 -16.09 0.96 14.97
CA LEU A 265 -16.33 -0.20 15.81
C LEU A 265 -14.99 -0.81 16.25
N MET A 266 -14.79 -0.90 17.55
CA MET A 266 -13.66 -1.58 18.18
C MET A 266 -14.22 -2.73 19.03
N SER A 267 -14.10 -3.97 18.54
CA SER A 267 -14.76 -5.09 19.21
C SER A 267 -13.96 -6.38 19.22
N GLU A 268 -14.12 -7.19 20.25
CA GLU A 268 -13.49 -8.52 20.35
C GLU A 268 -11.94 -8.44 20.30
N ASN A 269 -11.33 -7.31 20.67
CA ASN A 269 -9.87 -7.21 20.72
C ASN A 269 -9.33 -7.69 22.07
N THR A 270 -8.27 -8.50 22.08
CA THR A 270 -7.83 -9.20 23.29
C THR A 270 -7.29 -8.25 24.37
N ASN A 271 -6.60 -7.18 23.98
CA ASN A 271 -6.11 -6.14 24.88
C ASN A 271 -7.02 -4.90 24.82
N TYR A 272 -6.75 -3.93 23.95
CA TYR A 272 -7.43 -2.63 23.97
C TYR A 272 -8.40 -2.47 22.80
N GLY A 273 -9.55 -1.86 23.04
CA GLY A 273 -10.36 -1.29 21.97
C GLY A 273 -9.67 -0.08 21.36
N LEU A 274 -9.43 0.93 22.19
CA LEU A 274 -8.66 2.14 21.88
C LEU A 274 -7.60 2.36 22.96
N GLY A 275 -6.32 2.45 22.59
CA GLY A 275 -5.24 2.64 23.56
C GLY A 275 -4.22 3.70 23.15
N ALA A 276 -3.75 4.45 24.14
CA ALA A 276 -2.63 5.36 24.05
C ALA A 276 -1.58 5.02 25.12
N GLN A 277 -0.30 5.07 24.75
CA GLN A 277 0.81 4.71 25.62
C GLN A 277 2.00 5.67 25.46
N SER A 278 2.59 6.04 26.60
CA SER A 278 3.80 6.85 26.74
C SER A 278 3.65 8.33 26.38
N GLU A 279 4.58 9.14 26.90
CA GLU A 279 4.66 10.58 26.66
C GLU A 279 4.67 10.90 25.16
N GLY A 280 3.87 11.89 24.75
CA GLY A 280 3.76 12.33 23.36
C GLY A 280 2.72 11.56 22.54
N ALA A 281 2.15 10.46 23.05
CA ALA A 281 1.01 9.81 22.42
C ALA A 281 -0.31 10.47 22.85
N LYS A 282 -1.07 11.00 21.89
CA LYS A 282 -2.42 11.54 22.10
C LYS A 282 -3.44 10.81 21.22
N LEU A 283 -4.53 10.35 21.82
CA LEU A 283 -5.67 9.74 21.14
C LEU A 283 -6.97 10.44 21.53
N VAL A 284 -7.76 10.86 20.53
CA VAL A 284 -9.10 11.42 20.71
C VAL A 284 -10.14 10.43 20.18
N ALA A 285 -11.09 10.04 21.04
CA ALA A 285 -12.18 9.13 20.70
C ALA A 285 -13.52 9.88 20.62
N SER A 286 -14.28 9.71 19.54
CA SER A 286 -15.59 10.33 19.35
C SER A 286 -16.61 9.41 18.67
N GLY A 287 -17.81 9.25 19.22
CA GLY A 287 -18.90 8.50 18.58
C GLY A 287 -18.59 7.03 18.25
N ASN A 288 -17.63 6.41 18.94
CA ASN A 288 -17.24 5.02 18.66
C ASN A 288 -18.09 4.02 19.45
N LYS A 289 -18.24 2.81 18.92
CA LYS A 289 -18.70 1.64 19.68
C LYS A 289 -17.49 0.80 20.08
N VAL A 290 -17.20 0.75 21.37
CA VAL A 290 -16.04 0.04 21.94
C VAL A 290 -16.54 -1.02 22.90
N THR A 291 -16.56 -2.28 22.47
CA THR A 291 -17.27 -3.34 23.19
C THR A 291 -16.58 -4.69 23.11
N HIS A 292 -16.77 -5.59 24.09
CA HIS A 292 -16.19 -6.93 24.08
C HIS A 292 -14.65 -6.95 23.94
N ASN A 293 -13.94 -5.93 24.41
CA ASN A 293 -12.47 -5.91 24.45
C ASN A 293 -11.96 -6.25 25.86
N GLY A 294 -10.67 -6.59 25.98
CA GLY A 294 -10.02 -6.72 27.28
C GLY A 294 -10.13 -5.43 28.11
N THR A 295 -9.75 -4.29 27.53
CA THR A 295 -10.05 -2.95 28.05
C THR A 295 -10.64 -2.08 26.94
N GLY A 296 -11.70 -1.33 27.24
CA GLY A 296 -12.35 -0.44 26.29
C GLY A 296 -11.43 0.71 25.86
N LEU A 297 -11.26 1.71 26.72
CA LEU A 297 -10.30 2.81 26.51
C LEU A 297 -9.14 2.71 27.50
N ALA A 298 -7.91 2.71 27.00
CA ALA A 298 -6.71 2.58 27.81
C ALA A 298 -5.78 3.78 27.63
N GLN A 299 -5.63 4.58 28.68
CA GLN A 299 -4.56 5.55 28.83
C GLN A 299 -3.50 4.94 29.75
N THR A 300 -2.25 4.91 29.29
CA THR A 300 -1.15 4.31 30.06
C THR A 300 0.10 5.19 30.03
N TYR A 301 0.88 5.15 31.11
CA TYR A 301 2.02 6.05 31.34
C TYR A 301 1.61 7.52 31.16
N ASP A 302 2.46 8.37 30.56
CA ASP A 302 2.21 9.80 30.38
C ASP A 302 1.52 10.14 29.05
N SER A 303 0.77 9.19 28.48
CA SER A 303 -0.04 9.44 27.28
C SER A 303 -1.30 10.25 27.59
N VAL A 304 -1.95 10.78 26.55
CA VAL A 304 -3.22 11.50 26.66
C VAL A 304 -4.30 10.77 25.89
N LEU A 305 -5.38 10.36 26.57
CA LEU A 305 -6.59 9.87 25.92
C LEU A 305 -7.76 10.81 26.25
N GLN A 306 -8.36 11.38 25.21
CA GLN A 306 -9.50 12.27 25.30
C GLN A 306 -10.75 11.65 24.69
N SER A 307 -11.91 11.92 25.28
CA SER A 307 -13.21 11.46 24.79
C SER A 307 -14.14 12.66 24.61
N THR A 308 -14.93 12.70 23.54
CA THR A 308 -15.98 13.72 23.36
C THR A 308 -17.26 13.43 24.13
N GLY A 309 -17.28 12.38 24.97
CA GLY A 309 -18.42 12.03 25.82
C GLY A 309 -19.55 11.26 25.11
N ASP A 310 -19.41 10.97 23.81
CA ASP A 310 -20.42 10.30 22.97
C ASP A 310 -20.02 8.89 22.51
N ASN A 311 -18.96 8.31 23.09
CA ASN A 311 -18.56 6.92 22.81
C ASN A 311 -19.43 5.93 23.59
N THR A 312 -19.90 4.87 22.94
CA THR A 312 -20.53 3.72 23.61
C THR A 312 -19.44 2.75 24.05
N VAL A 313 -19.12 2.72 25.35
CA VAL A 313 -18.12 1.82 25.93
C VAL A 313 -18.83 0.85 26.88
N SER A 314 -19.10 -0.37 26.40
CA SER A 314 -19.89 -1.38 27.12
C SER A 314 -19.33 -2.78 26.94
N ASP A 315 -19.59 -3.68 27.87
CA ASP A 315 -19.29 -5.12 27.72
C ASP A 315 -17.80 -5.44 27.48
N ASN A 316 -16.90 -4.54 27.89
CA ASN A 316 -15.46 -4.83 27.94
C ASN A 316 -15.14 -5.44 29.32
N THR A 317 -14.10 -6.29 29.40
CA THR A 317 -13.68 -6.85 30.70
C THR A 317 -13.33 -5.73 31.68
N THR A 318 -12.64 -4.70 31.19
CA THR A 318 -12.43 -3.42 31.87
C THR A 318 -12.93 -2.28 30.98
N ALA A 319 -13.78 -1.39 31.48
CA ALA A 319 -14.26 -0.27 30.66
C ALA A 319 -13.14 0.72 30.33
N PHE A 320 -12.39 1.13 31.37
CA PHE A 320 -11.35 2.16 31.28
C PHE A 320 -10.15 1.81 32.14
N THR A 321 -8.94 2.16 31.67
CA THR A 321 -7.70 2.19 32.46
C THR A 321 -7.02 3.54 32.25
N GLY A 322 -6.45 4.10 33.32
CA GLY A 322 -5.81 5.42 33.32
C GLY A 322 -6.80 6.59 33.35
N THR A 323 -6.32 7.78 32.99
CA THR A 323 -7.14 9.00 32.98
C THR A 323 -7.71 9.26 31.58
N ILE A 324 -9.03 9.25 31.46
CA ILE A 324 -9.73 9.62 30.23
C ILE A 324 -10.32 11.02 30.40
N THR A 325 -9.76 12.01 29.69
CA THR A 325 -10.21 13.39 29.80
C THR A 325 -11.37 13.67 28.86
N THR A 326 -12.52 14.06 29.40
CA THR A 326 -13.65 14.51 28.58
C THR A 326 -13.36 15.88 27.98
N ILE A 327 -13.65 16.06 26.69
CA ILE A 327 -13.53 17.33 25.96
C ILE A 327 -14.86 17.69 25.29
N ASN A 328 -15.13 18.98 25.14
CA ASN A 328 -16.35 19.45 24.47
C ASN A 328 -16.24 19.23 22.95
N LYS A 329 -17.39 18.89 22.34
CA LYS A 329 -17.58 18.98 20.89
C LYS A 329 -17.72 20.47 20.57
N MET A 330 -16.73 21.08 19.94
CA MET A 330 -16.86 22.44 19.40
C MET A 330 -17.77 22.44 18.17
#